data_AF-A0AAU9DGV1-F1
#
_entry.id   AF-A0AAU9DGV1-F1
#
_cell.length_a   1.000
_cell.length_b   1.000
_cell.length_c   1.000
_cell.angle_alpha   90.00
_cell.angle_beta   90.00
_cell.angle_gamma   90.00
#
_symmetry.space_group_name_H-M   'P 1'
#
loop_
_entity.id
_entity.type
_entity.pdbx_description
1 polymer ?
#
loop_
_entity_poly.entity_id
_entity_poly.type
_entity_poly.pdbx_seq_one_letter_code
_entity_poly.pdbx_strand_id
1 'polypeptide(L)'
;MIRLKISGLLLIALILSLYLASCSSDNDDEGTTKNSVTLNDASYTLSDGLFIDYGAGQTHYNKDFYVIDGQFVQQTTNGSNGYDVENAKLMIVAEMYSLGTEKFVPGTFEYIDGQTATPDDVKDISFFYPALAVIDSNDDGKFTQTDTSFPIKGGKVTVSGTSPNYEVSYEVTLDNGKTMKGSFSGAFKSIDATGTGTAARSHSDKNVFSVFR
;
A
#
# COMPACT_ATOMS: atom_id res chain seq x y z
N MET A 1 8.61 -69.31 40.25
CA MET A 1 8.54 -67.88 40.62
C MET A 1 8.88 -67.04 39.39
N ILE A 2 7.90 -66.41 38.76
CA ILE A 2 8.10 -65.53 37.58
C ILE A 2 7.59 -64.14 37.99
N ARG A 3 8.49 -63.15 38.04
CA ARG A 3 8.16 -61.75 38.34
C ARG A 3 7.95 -61.00 37.02
N LEU A 4 6.70 -60.66 36.71
CA LEU A 4 6.30 -59.90 35.54
C LEU A 4 6.44 -58.39 35.85
N LYS A 5 7.37 -57.69 35.16
CA LYS A 5 7.59 -56.24 35.30
C LYS A 5 6.56 -55.47 34.44
N ILE A 6 5.37 -55.22 34.98
CA ILE A 6 4.29 -54.47 34.30
C ILE A 6 4.24 -53.02 34.82
N SER A 7 5.30 -52.24 34.64
CA SER A 7 5.30 -50.84 35.14
C SER A 7 5.80 -49.79 34.15
N GLY A 8 6.17 -50.16 32.93
CA GLY A 8 6.68 -49.21 31.92
C GLY A 8 5.75 -48.95 30.73
N LEU A 9 4.85 -49.90 30.40
CA LEU A 9 4.07 -49.82 29.16
C LEU A 9 2.79 -48.96 29.28
N LEU A 10 2.28 -48.75 30.50
CA LEU A 10 1.03 -48.04 30.75
C LEU A 10 1.19 -46.51 30.75
N LEU A 11 2.42 -46.00 30.92
CA LEU A 11 2.71 -44.56 30.93
C LEU A 11 2.89 -43.98 29.51
N ILE A 12 3.35 -44.79 28.55
CA ILE A 12 3.54 -44.37 27.15
C ILE A 12 2.20 -44.24 26.42
N ALA A 13 1.21 -45.08 26.76
CA ALA A 13 -0.13 -45.02 26.15
C ALA A 13 -0.94 -43.78 26.59
N LEU A 14 -0.64 -43.20 27.76
CA LEU A 14 -1.33 -42.00 28.27
C LEU A 14 -0.79 -40.69 27.67
N ILE A 15 0.46 -40.68 27.19
CA ILE A 15 1.08 -39.48 26.58
C ILE A 15 0.69 -39.35 25.10
N LEU A 16 0.35 -40.46 24.42
CA LEU A 16 -0.08 -40.43 23.01
C LEU A 16 -1.53 -39.96 22.80
N SER A 17 -2.40 -40.01 23.81
CA SER A 17 -3.80 -39.59 23.69
C SER A 17 -4.00 -38.07 23.80
N LEU A 18 -2.96 -37.31 24.18
CA LEU A 18 -3.01 -35.84 24.26
C LEU A 18 -2.73 -35.14 22.92
N TYR A 19 -2.36 -35.87 21.86
CA TYR A 19 -2.08 -35.30 20.54
C TYR A 19 -3.29 -35.26 19.59
N LEU A 20 -4.45 -35.81 19.98
CA LEU A 20 -5.65 -35.85 19.12
C LEU A 20 -6.67 -34.74 19.42
N ALA A 21 -6.32 -33.76 20.25
CA ALA A 21 -7.17 -32.60 20.57
C ALA A 21 -6.61 -31.26 20.07
N SER A 22 -5.70 -31.26 19.09
CA SER A 22 -5.32 -30.04 18.35
C SER A 22 -6.13 -29.97 17.06
N CYS A 23 -7.43 -29.76 17.22
CA CYS A 23 -8.32 -29.36 16.15
C CYS A 23 -9.00 -28.07 16.64
N SER A 24 -8.27 -26.97 16.68
CA SER A 24 -8.92 -25.70 16.36
C SER A 24 -8.97 -25.66 14.85
N SER A 25 -10.18 -25.72 14.33
CA SER A 25 -10.49 -25.27 12.99
C SER A 25 -10.11 -23.79 12.92
N ASP A 26 -8.84 -23.53 12.62
CA ASP A 26 -8.41 -22.23 12.14
C ASP A 26 -8.97 -22.18 10.72
N ASN A 27 -10.17 -21.60 10.62
CA ASN A 27 -10.48 -20.86 9.43
C ASN A 27 -9.37 -19.81 9.37
N ASP A 28 -8.36 -20.09 8.57
CA ASP A 28 -7.44 -19.11 8.03
C ASP A 28 -8.30 -18.14 7.22
N ASP A 29 -9.02 -17.28 7.94
CA ASP A 29 -9.25 -15.93 7.50
C ASP A 29 -7.83 -15.38 7.39
N GLU A 30 -7.21 -15.57 6.22
CA GLU A 30 -6.07 -14.78 5.75
C GLU A 30 -6.54 -13.33 5.59
N GLY A 31 -7.12 -12.79 6.65
CA GLY A 31 -7.54 -11.43 6.81
C GLY A 31 -6.27 -10.62 6.66
N THR A 32 -6.19 -9.91 5.54
CA THR A 32 -5.15 -8.92 5.31
C THR A 32 -5.00 -8.11 6.59
N THR A 33 -3.81 -8.14 7.19
CA THR A 33 -3.55 -7.46 8.45
C THR A 33 -3.80 -5.96 8.23
N LYS A 34 -4.92 -5.48 8.76
CA LYS A 34 -5.37 -4.10 8.56
C LYS A 34 -4.30 -3.13 9.02
N ASN A 35 -4.10 -2.09 8.23
CA ASN A 35 -3.18 -0.99 8.53
C ASN A 35 -1.74 -1.49 8.73
N SER A 36 -1.32 -2.43 7.89
CA SER A 36 0.04 -2.93 7.90
C SER A 36 0.47 -3.38 6.51
N VAL A 37 1.78 -3.41 6.31
CA VAL A 37 2.38 -3.89 5.07
C VAL A 37 3.66 -4.65 5.38
N THR A 38 3.92 -5.70 4.61
CA THR A 38 5.18 -6.42 4.65
C THR A 38 6.00 -6.06 3.42
N LEU A 39 7.22 -5.59 3.64
CA LEU A 39 8.20 -5.19 2.63
C LEU A 39 9.54 -5.85 2.97
N ASN A 40 10.04 -6.73 2.11
CA ASN A 40 11.30 -7.47 2.32
C ASN A 40 11.41 -8.14 3.70
N ASP A 41 10.35 -8.83 4.12
CA ASP A 41 10.27 -9.56 5.40
C ASP A 41 10.18 -8.66 6.65
N ALA A 42 10.27 -7.33 6.49
CA ALA A 42 9.96 -6.35 7.53
C ALA A 42 8.48 -5.96 7.49
N SER A 43 7.85 -5.84 8.65
CA SER A 43 6.46 -5.41 8.79
C SER A 43 6.40 -3.98 9.32
N TYR A 44 5.55 -3.17 8.71
CA TYR A 44 5.33 -1.77 9.05
C TYR A 44 3.85 -1.58 9.40
N THR A 45 3.57 -0.80 10.45
CA THR A 45 2.20 -0.42 10.83
C THR A 45 1.88 0.93 10.21
N LEU A 46 0.93 0.97 9.29
CA LEU A 46 0.53 2.17 8.58
C LEU A 46 -0.45 2.98 9.44
N SER A 47 -0.21 4.27 9.61
CA SER A 47 -0.95 5.11 10.57
C SER A 47 -1.65 6.29 9.94
N ASP A 48 -1.30 6.70 8.72
CA ASP A 48 -1.87 7.89 8.10
C ASP A 48 -1.93 7.80 6.58
N GLY A 49 -2.92 8.51 6.01
CA GLY A 49 -3.23 8.50 4.58
C GLY A 49 -3.47 9.92 4.05
N LEU A 50 -2.98 10.17 2.84
CA LEU A 50 -3.19 11.40 2.09
C LEU A 50 -3.53 11.04 0.64
N PHE A 51 -4.49 11.72 0.02
CA PHE A 51 -4.65 11.67 -1.43
C PHE A 51 -4.51 13.04 -2.06
N ILE A 52 -4.02 13.06 -3.30
CA ILE A 52 -4.02 14.24 -4.16
C ILE A 52 -5.00 13.99 -5.29
N ASP A 53 -6.03 14.82 -5.38
CA ASP A 53 -7.05 14.73 -6.41
C ASP A 53 -6.68 15.62 -7.60
N TYR A 54 -6.24 15.01 -8.70
CA TYR A 54 -5.90 15.74 -9.92
C TYR A 54 -7.10 15.92 -10.86
N GLY A 55 -8.21 15.23 -10.59
CA GLY A 55 -9.43 15.34 -11.38
C GLY A 55 -9.42 14.53 -12.68
N ALA A 56 -10.21 15.02 -13.63
CA ALA A 56 -10.44 14.37 -14.90
C ALA A 56 -9.25 14.53 -15.86
N GLY A 57 -8.74 13.41 -16.37
CA GLY A 57 -7.97 13.33 -17.60
C GLY A 57 -8.86 13.15 -18.83
N GLN A 58 -8.29 12.65 -19.92
CA GLN A 58 -9.03 12.44 -21.18
C GLN A 58 -10.05 11.29 -21.08
N THR A 59 -9.64 10.17 -20.47
CA THR A 59 -10.45 8.94 -20.38
C THR A 59 -10.57 8.41 -18.95
N HIS A 60 -9.73 8.91 -18.04
CA HIS A 60 -9.60 8.44 -16.67
C HIS A 60 -9.61 9.61 -15.71
N TYR A 61 -9.94 9.33 -14.46
CA TYR A 61 -9.83 10.25 -13.33
C TYR A 61 -8.56 9.91 -12.54
N ASN A 62 -7.72 10.90 -12.26
CA ASN A 62 -6.41 10.71 -11.63
C ASN A 62 -6.43 11.09 -10.15
N LYS A 63 -5.96 10.16 -9.30
CA LYS A 63 -5.74 10.38 -7.87
C LYS A 63 -4.48 9.68 -7.41
N ASP A 64 -3.59 10.40 -6.73
CA ASP A 64 -2.48 9.77 -6.01
C ASP A 64 -2.94 9.39 -4.62
N PHE A 65 -2.57 8.19 -4.15
CA PHE A 65 -2.71 7.77 -2.76
C PHE A 65 -1.32 7.64 -2.14
N TYR A 66 -1.16 8.27 -0.98
CA TYR A 66 0.02 8.20 -0.13
C TYR A 66 -0.39 7.58 1.21
N VAL A 67 0.39 6.61 1.67
CA VAL A 67 0.19 5.97 2.97
C VAL A 67 1.54 5.84 3.67
N ILE A 68 1.59 6.14 4.97
CA ILE A 68 2.83 6.16 5.75
C ILE A 68 2.66 5.47 7.11
N ASP A 69 3.77 5.08 7.73
CA ASP A 69 3.88 4.62 9.12
C ASP A 69 4.24 5.75 10.12
N GLY A 70 3.89 6.99 9.76
CA GLY A 70 4.05 8.18 10.59
C GLY A 70 2.84 9.10 10.49
N GLN A 71 3.06 10.41 10.36
CA GLN A 71 1.99 11.40 10.28
C GLN A 71 2.20 12.42 9.17
N PHE A 72 1.12 12.75 8.47
CA PHE A 72 1.04 13.92 7.59
C PHE A 72 0.63 15.12 8.44
N VAL A 73 1.52 16.11 8.53
CA VAL A 73 1.32 17.34 9.29
C VAL A 73 1.04 18.47 8.33
N GLN A 74 -0.12 19.12 8.49
CA GLN A 74 -0.47 20.25 7.63
C GLN A 74 0.51 21.39 7.85
N GLN A 75 1.02 21.92 6.75
CA GLN A 75 1.91 23.08 6.72
C GLN A 75 1.34 24.15 5.79
N THR A 76 1.57 25.40 6.13
CA THR A 76 1.21 26.54 5.27
C THR A 76 2.47 27.29 4.91
N THR A 77 2.85 27.23 3.63
CA THR A 77 4.03 27.91 3.09
C THR A 77 3.58 28.93 2.06
N ASN A 78 3.92 30.21 2.28
CA ASN A 78 3.54 31.32 1.40
C ASN A 78 2.03 31.41 1.09
N GLY A 79 1.18 31.05 2.06
CA GLY A 79 -0.29 31.05 1.91
C GLY A 79 -0.85 29.84 1.15
N SER A 80 -0.02 28.88 0.74
CA SER A 80 -0.45 27.59 0.19
C SER A 80 -0.44 26.53 1.29
N ASN A 81 -1.53 25.77 1.40
CA ASN A 81 -1.60 24.62 2.30
C ASN A 81 -0.97 23.39 1.62
N GLY A 82 -0.21 22.63 2.39
CA GLY A 82 0.37 21.35 2.02
C GLY A 82 0.51 20.45 3.23
N TYR A 83 1.18 19.31 3.05
CA TYR A 83 1.48 18.39 4.14
C TYR A 83 2.97 18.04 4.09
N ASP A 84 3.62 18.17 5.24
CA ASP A 84 4.91 17.55 5.50
C ASP A 84 4.70 16.17 6.13
N VAL A 85 5.76 15.37 6.14
CA VAL A 85 5.77 14.05 6.80
C VAL A 85 6.64 14.12 8.05
N GLU A 86 6.13 13.56 9.13
CA GLU A 86 6.85 13.46 10.40
C GLU A 86 6.83 12.03 10.93
N ASN A 87 7.95 11.58 11.49
CA ASN A 87 8.10 10.30 12.19
C ASN A 87 7.68 9.08 11.34
N ALA A 88 7.89 9.13 10.02
CA ALA A 88 7.63 8.01 9.12
C ALA A 88 8.95 7.40 8.66
N LYS A 89 9.01 6.07 8.65
CA LYS A 89 10.11 5.29 8.09
C LYS A 89 9.75 4.71 6.72
N LEU A 90 8.46 4.51 6.45
CA LEU A 90 7.94 3.98 5.20
C LEU A 90 6.90 4.93 4.60
N MET A 91 7.02 5.17 3.30
CA MET A 91 5.98 5.77 2.47
C MET A 91 5.66 4.87 1.30
N ILE A 92 4.37 4.66 1.03
CA ILE A 92 3.87 4.02 -0.18
C ILE A 92 3.09 5.04 -0.98
N VAL A 93 3.42 5.18 -2.26
CA VAL A 93 2.76 6.10 -3.18
C VAL A 93 2.29 5.33 -4.41
N ALA A 94 1.01 5.48 -4.75
CA ALA A 94 0.44 4.95 -5.99
C ALA A 94 -0.36 6.04 -6.72
N GLU A 95 0.01 6.30 -7.97
CA GLU A 95 -0.74 7.17 -8.88
C GLU A 95 -1.79 6.34 -9.62
N MET A 96 -3.06 6.60 -9.32
CA MET A 96 -4.18 5.75 -9.71
C MET A 96 -5.05 6.46 -10.76
N TYR A 97 -5.39 5.73 -11.81
CA TYR A 97 -6.24 6.17 -12.90
C TYR A 97 -7.50 5.32 -12.94
N SER A 98 -8.61 5.83 -12.41
CA SER A 98 -9.89 5.11 -12.45
C SER A 98 -10.60 5.39 -13.76
N LEU A 99 -11.20 4.37 -14.36
CA LEU A 99 -11.91 4.49 -15.62
C LEU A 99 -13.09 5.48 -15.52
N GLY A 100 -13.21 6.37 -16.52
CA GLY A 100 -14.21 7.44 -16.56
C GLY A 100 -13.66 8.77 -16.04
N THR A 101 -14.38 9.87 -16.28
CA THR A 101 -13.87 11.24 -16.05
C THR A 101 -14.69 12.05 -15.05
N GLU A 102 -15.83 11.55 -14.58
CA GLU A 102 -16.71 12.33 -13.69
C GLU A 102 -16.16 12.44 -12.26
N LYS A 103 -15.63 11.32 -11.73
CA LYS A 103 -15.10 11.21 -10.37
C LYS A 103 -14.20 9.99 -10.26
N PHE A 104 -13.38 9.96 -9.21
CA PHE A 104 -12.62 8.74 -8.86
C PHE A 104 -13.57 7.59 -8.53
N VAL A 105 -13.41 6.46 -9.22
CA VAL A 105 -14.18 5.24 -8.98
C VAL A 105 -13.28 4.19 -8.31
N PRO A 106 -13.54 3.79 -7.05
CA PRO A 106 -12.82 2.70 -6.40
C PRO A 106 -13.00 1.38 -7.16
N GLY A 107 -12.00 0.51 -7.09
CA GLY A 107 -11.97 -0.77 -7.78
C GLY A 107 -10.60 -1.43 -7.69
N THR A 108 -10.38 -2.42 -8.55
CA THR A 108 -9.06 -3.02 -8.75
C THR A 108 -8.34 -2.28 -9.87
N PHE A 109 -7.09 -1.91 -9.61
CA PHE A 109 -6.22 -1.21 -10.55
C PHE A 109 -5.07 -2.13 -10.89
N GLU A 110 -4.88 -2.36 -12.19
CA GLU A 110 -3.81 -3.19 -12.72
C GLU A 110 -2.53 -2.37 -12.90
N TYR A 111 -1.38 -2.98 -12.65
CA TYR A 111 -0.09 -2.36 -12.94
C TYR A 111 0.08 -2.18 -14.45
N ILE A 112 0.51 -1.00 -14.86
CA ILE A 112 0.87 -0.68 -16.24
C ILE A 112 2.26 -0.06 -16.27
N ASP A 113 3.16 -0.62 -17.09
CA ASP A 113 4.47 -0.02 -17.31
C ASP A 113 4.34 1.20 -18.23
N GLY A 114 4.38 2.40 -17.63
CA GLY A 114 4.26 3.67 -18.36
C GLY A 114 5.35 3.91 -19.43
N GLN A 115 6.44 3.13 -19.46
CA GLN A 115 7.46 3.24 -20.51
C GLN A 115 7.07 2.49 -21.79
N THR A 116 6.25 1.45 -21.68
CA THR A 116 5.90 0.57 -22.80
C THR A 116 4.41 0.57 -23.13
N ALA A 117 3.58 1.05 -22.23
CA ALA A 117 2.13 1.07 -22.39
C ALA A 117 1.69 2.00 -23.51
N THR A 118 0.67 1.55 -24.24
CA THR A 118 -0.04 2.31 -25.25
C THR A 118 -1.42 2.70 -24.74
N PRO A 119 -2.09 3.70 -25.36
CA PRO A 119 -3.46 4.05 -25.00
C PRO A 119 -4.45 2.87 -25.10
N ASP A 120 -4.20 1.93 -26.02
CA ASP A 120 -5.06 0.74 -26.19
C ASP A 120 -4.95 -0.23 -25.02
N ASP A 121 -3.82 -0.27 -24.31
CA ASP A 121 -3.61 -1.16 -23.16
C ASP A 121 -4.42 -0.73 -21.94
N VAL A 122 -4.81 0.55 -21.86
CA VAL A 122 -5.45 1.15 -20.68
C VAL A 122 -6.89 1.60 -20.91
N LYS A 123 -7.40 1.55 -22.15
CA LYS A 123 -8.67 2.22 -22.51
C LYS A 123 -9.92 1.72 -21.76
N ASP A 124 -9.92 0.46 -21.30
CA ASP A 124 -11.08 -0.21 -20.72
C ASP A 124 -10.83 -0.69 -19.27
N ILE A 125 -9.73 -0.26 -18.64
CA ILE A 125 -9.34 -0.73 -17.31
C ILE A 125 -9.00 0.44 -16.40
N SER A 126 -9.17 0.25 -15.10
CA SER A 126 -8.52 1.14 -14.12
C SER A 126 -7.09 0.65 -13.89
N PHE A 127 -6.14 1.56 -13.79
CA PHE A 127 -4.72 1.20 -13.74
C PHE A 127 -3.92 2.12 -12.84
N PHE A 128 -2.70 1.70 -12.53
CA PHE A 128 -1.72 2.56 -11.88
C PHE A 128 -0.38 2.46 -12.61
N TYR A 129 0.31 3.60 -12.71
CA TYR A 129 1.69 3.65 -13.20
C TYR A 129 2.66 3.19 -12.11
N PRO A 130 3.96 3.01 -12.42
CA PRO A 130 4.93 2.58 -11.42
C PRO A 130 4.83 3.37 -10.12
N ALA A 131 4.36 2.67 -9.09
CA ALA A 131 4.22 3.12 -7.73
C ALA A 131 5.55 2.91 -6.99
N LEU A 132 5.72 3.57 -5.84
CA LEU A 132 6.97 3.54 -5.08
C LEU A 132 6.67 3.20 -3.62
N ALA A 133 7.43 2.26 -3.06
CA ALA A 133 7.65 2.19 -1.63
C ALA A 133 9.02 2.81 -1.31
N VAL A 134 9.09 3.77 -0.40
CA VAL A 134 10.33 4.47 -0.03
C VAL A 134 10.58 4.27 1.45
N ILE A 135 11.80 3.87 1.80
CA ILE A 135 12.26 3.75 3.19
C ILE A 135 13.20 4.90 3.50
N ASP A 136 12.87 5.69 4.52
CA ASP A 136 13.82 6.60 5.15
C ASP A 136 15.00 5.79 5.69
N SER A 137 16.12 5.90 4.98
CA SER A 137 17.30 5.07 5.16
C SER A 137 18.34 5.70 6.09
N ASN A 138 18.23 7.00 6.34
CA ASN A 138 19.12 7.74 7.23
C ASN A 138 18.44 8.09 8.58
N ASP A 139 17.16 7.73 8.73
CA ASP A 139 16.31 7.94 9.91
C ASP A 139 16.23 9.43 10.30
N ASP A 140 16.28 10.36 9.33
CA ASP A 140 16.16 11.80 9.56
C ASP A 140 14.71 12.31 9.57
N GLY A 141 13.75 11.41 9.33
CA GLY A 141 12.32 11.67 9.30
C GLY A 141 11.85 12.32 8.00
N LYS A 142 12.68 12.38 6.96
CA LYS A 142 12.35 12.96 5.66
C LYS A 142 12.64 11.95 4.57
N PHE A 143 11.72 11.89 3.62
CA PHE A 143 11.98 11.16 2.37
C PHE A 143 12.75 12.08 1.42
N THR A 144 13.79 11.55 0.79
CA THR A 144 14.67 12.24 -0.15
C THR A 144 15.01 11.33 -1.33
N GLN A 145 15.62 11.87 -2.38
CA GLN A 145 16.10 11.07 -3.52
C GLN A 145 17.22 10.07 -3.14
N THR A 146 17.88 10.26 -2.00
CA THR A 146 18.92 9.34 -1.52
C THR A 146 18.38 8.16 -0.75
N ASP A 147 17.09 8.15 -0.45
CA ASP A 147 16.45 7.06 0.29
C ASP A 147 16.24 5.81 -0.54
N THR A 148 16.06 4.70 0.17
CA THR A 148 15.91 3.41 -0.49
C THR A 148 14.51 3.29 -1.07
N SER A 149 14.41 3.35 -2.40
CA SER A 149 13.17 3.13 -3.13
C SER A 149 13.05 1.68 -3.61
N PHE A 150 11.85 1.13 -3.51
CA PHE A 150 11.43 -0.14 -4.12
C PHE A 150 10.33 0.17 -5.14
N PRO A 151 10.70 0.38 -6.42
CA PRO A 151 9.74 0.51 -7.50
C PRO A 151 8.84 -0.71 -7.59
N ILE A 152 7.54 -0.47 -7.77
CA ILE A 152 6.56 -1.51 -8.07
C ILE A 152 6.61 -1.79 -9.57
N LYS A 153 6.70 -3.08 -9.92
CA LYS A 153 6.86 -3.59 -11.30
C LYS A 153 5.78 -4.57 -11.72
N GLY A 154 4.75 -4.79 -10.90
CA GLY A 154 3.65 -5.68 -11.23
C GLY A 154 2.64 -5.82 -10.10
N GLY A 155 1.56 -6.55 -10.39
CA GLY A 155 0.48 -6.84 -9.46
C GLY A 155 -0.66 -5.82 -9.51
N LYS A 156 -1.42 -5.74 -8.42
CA LYS A 156 -2.66 -4.97 -8.35
C LYS A 156 -2.74 -4.15 -7.07
N VAL A 157 -3.45 -3.03 -7.16
CA VAL A 157 -3.88 -2.24 -6.02
C VAL A 157 -5.40 -2.20 -6.02
N THR A 158 -6.02 -2.54 -4.90
CA THR A 158 -7.48 -2.50 -4.74
C THR A 158 -7.85 -1.33 -3.84
N VAL A 159 -8.74 -0.46 -4.30
CA VAL A 159 -9.29 0.65 -3.53
C VAL A 159 -10.78 0.40 -3.30
N SER A 160 -11.23 0.55 -2.06
CA SER A 160 -12.65 0.55 -1.70
C SER A 160 -13.00 1.70 -0.75
N GLY A 161 -14.28 1.94 -0.51
CA GLY A 161 -14.76 3.06 0.29
C GLY A 161 -14.98 4.35 -0.52
N THR A 162 -15.16 5.47 0.17
CA THR A 162 -15.48 6.77 -0.43
C THR A 162 -14.88 7.89 0.40
N SER A 163 -14.42 8.95 -0.25
CA SER A 163 -13.79 10.10 0.42
C SER A 163 -14.60 10.60 1.63
N PRO A 164 -13.95 10.88 2.77
CA PRO A 164 -12.50 10.76 3.00
C PRO A 164 -12.04 9.33 3.37
N ASN A 165 -12.95 8.38 3.58
CA ASN A 165 -12.61 7.06 4.13
C ASN A 165 -12.40 6.03 3.02
N TYR A 166 -11.16 5.56 2.86
CA TYR A 166 -10.82 4.53 1.89
C TYR A 166 -10.12 3.35 2.56
N GLU A 167 -10.20 2.20 1.91
CA GLU A 167 -9.27 1.11 2.11
C GLU A 167 -8.45 0.92 0.83
N VAL A 168 -7.13 0.94 0.96
CA VAL A 168 -6.18 0.69 -0.13
C VAL A 168 -5.39 -0.56 0.22
N SER A 169 -5.51 -1.59 -0.60
CA SER A 169 -4.86 -2.88 -0.43
C SER A 169 -3.87 -3.12 -1.55
N TYR A 170 -2.67 -3.55 -1.17
CA TYR A 170 -1.55 -3.77 -2.07
C TYR A 170 -1.28 -5.28 -2.18
N GLU A 171 -1.24 -5.77 -3.41
CA GLU A 171 -0.69 -7.09 -3.73
C GLU A 171 0.19 -6.93 -4.98
N VAL A 172 1.43 -6.48 -4.75
CA VAL A 172 2.31 -6.00 -5.82
C VAL A 172 3.67 -6.66 -5.78
N THR A 173 4.33 -6.71 -6.94
CA THR A 173 5.70 -7.20 -7.10
C THR A 173 6.64 -6.01 -7.24
N LEU A 174 7.72 -6.03 -6.48
CA LEU A 174 8.77 -5.01 -6.49
C LEU A 174 9.82 -5.35 -7.56
N ASP A 175 10.64 -4.37 -7.91
CA ASP A 175 11.74 -4.52 -8.87
C ASP A 175 12.78 -5.58 -8.49
N ASN A 176 12.97 -5.82 -7.19
CA ASN A 176 13.82 -6.88 -6.65
C ASN A 176 13.17 -8.28 -6.72
N GLY A 177 11.97 -8.40 -7.30
CA GLY A 177 11.22 -9.65 -7.45
C GLY A 177 10.48 -10.13 -6.20
N LYS A 178 10.60 -9.43 -5.06
CA LYS A 178 9.83 -9.72 -3.85
C LYS A 178 8.41 -9.14 -3.96
N THR A 179 7.51 -9.66 -3.13
CA THR A 179 6.12 -9.19 -3.06
C THR A 179 5.96 -8.23 -1.88
N MET A 180 5.23 -7.14 -2.09
CA MET A 180 4.68 -6.30 -1.03
C MET A 180 3.18 -6.60 -0.89
N LYS A 181 2.76 -6.98 0.32
CA LYS A 181 1.36 -7.24 0.66
C LYS A 181 0.95 -6.47 1.90
N GLY A 182 -0.25 -5.91 1.88
CA GLY A 182 -0.77 -5.15 3.02
C GLY A 182 -1.99 -4.32 2.66
N SER A 183 -2.50 -3.59 3.65
CA SER A 183 -3.56 -2.61 3.41
C SER A 183 -3.52 -1.47 4.41
N PHE A 184 -4.13 -0.36 4.03
CA PHE A 184 -4.48 0.73 4.93
C PHE A 184 -5.94 1.10 4.75
N SER A 185 -6.66 1.20 5.86
CA SER A 185 -8.07 1.50 5.96
C SER A 185 -8.24 2.64 6.98
N GLY A 186 -8.74 3.77 6.50
CA GLY A 186 -8.85 4.97 7.33
C GLY A 186 -9.31 6.20 6.57
N ALA A 187 -9.36 7.32 7.29
CA ALA A 187 -9.60 8.62 6.69
C ALA A 187 -8.32 9.11 6.02
N PHE A 188 -8.44 9.57 4.78
CA PHE A 188 -7.38 10.22 4.04
C PHE A 188 -7.54 11.73 4.13
N LYS A 189 -6.44 12.41 4.44
CA LYS A 189 -6.30 13.85 4.19
C LYS A 189 -6.34 14.09 2.68
N SER A 190 -6.69 15.30 2.26
CA SER A 190 -6.83 15.61 0.84
C SER A 190 -6.09 16.88 0.43
N ILE A 191 -5.54 16.85 -0.78
CA ILE A 191 -5.16 18.03 -1.56
C ILE A 191 -6.01 18.01 -2.83
N ASP A 192 -6.72 19.11 -3.10
CA ASP A 192 -7.43 19.32 -4.36
C ASP A 192 -6.51 20.05 -5.36
N ALA A 193 -6.12 19.37 -6.42
CA ALA A 193 -5.27 19.91 -7.49
C ALA A 193 -6.05 20.22 -8.78
N THR A 194 -7.39 20.02 -8.79
CA THR A 194 -8.25 20.17 -9.97
C THR A 194 -8.30 21.60 -10.53
N GLY A 195 -8.07 22.61 -9.69
CA GLY A 195 -8.14 24.03 -10.03
C GLY A 195 -6.82 24.67 -10.50
N THR A 196 -5.71 23.94 -10.56
CA THR A 196 -4.38 24.51 -10.87
C THR A 196 -4.16 24.86 -12.34
N GLY A 197 -5.20 24.80 -13.19
CA GLY A 197 -5.12 25.14 -14.62
C GLY A 197 -4.34 24.12 -15.46
N THR A 198 -4.05 22.94 -14.90
CA THR A 198 -3.25 21.90 -15.55
C THR A 198 -4.02 20.60 -15.72
N ALA A 199 -5.08 20.66 -16.53
CA ALA A 199 -5.47 19.48 -17.27
C ALA A 199 -4.24 19.04 -18.10
N ALA A 200 -3.67 17.88 -17.78
CA ALA A 200 -2.47 17.32 -18.41
C ALA A 200 -1.14 18.07 -18.16
N ARG A 201 -0.64 18.10 -16.91
CA ARG A 201 0.82 18.11 -16.77
C ARG A 201 1.35 16.81 -17.35
N SER A 202 2.15 16.95 -18.41
CA SER A 202 3.17 15.99 -18.82
C SER A 202 3.79 15.33 -17.58
N HIS A 203 4.06 14.03 -17.68
CA HIS A 203 4.68 13.13 -16.70
C HIS A 203 5.99 13.67 -16.04
N SER A 204 6.43 14.89 -16.36
CA SER A 204 7.70 15.52 -16.01
C SER A 204 7.67 16.59 -14.90
N ASP A 205 6.51 17.10 -14.45
CA ASP A 205 6.46 18.24 -13.50
C ASP A 205 5.59 18.00 -12.25
N LYS A 206 5.82 16.88 -11.56
CA LYS A 206 5.19 16.52 -10.27
C LYS A 206 5.88 17.20 -9.08
N ASN A 207 5.53 18.45 -8.79
CA ASN A 207 6.01 19.22 -7.63
C ASN A 207 4.92 19.33 -6.54
N VAL A 208 4.57 18.23 -5.86
CA VAL A 208 3.73 18.31 -4.64
C VAL A 208 4.44 17.72 -3.41
N PHE A 209 5.46 16.88 -3.62
CA PHE A 209 6.52 16.63 -2.65
C PHE A 209 7.84 17.07 -3.27
N SER A 210 8.56 18.01 -2.64
CA SER A 210 9.94 18.36 -3.06
C SER A 210 10.94 17.22 -2.88
N VAL A 211 10.48 16.06 -2.38
CA VAL A 211 11.26 14.85 -2.14
C VAL A 211 11.93 14.30 -3.40
N PHE A 212 11.44 14.64 -4.59
CA PHE A 212 12.06 14.27 -5.87
C PHE A 212 12.71 15.44 -6.63
N ARG A 213 13.09 16.53 -5.93
CA ARG A 213 14.04 17.54 -6.43
C ARG A 213 15.07 17.91 -5.37
#